data_AF-A0A2T4JG79-F1
#
_entry.id   AF-A0A2T4JG79-F1
#
_cell.length_a   1.000
_cell.length_b   1.000
_cell.length_c   1.000
_cell.angle_alpha   90.00
_cell.angle_beta   90.00
_cell.angle_gamma   90.00
#
_symmetry.space_group_name_H-M   'P 1'
#
loop_
_entity.id
_entity.type
_entity.pdbx_description
1 polymer ?
#
loop_
_entity_poly.entity_id
_entity_poly.type
_entity_poly.pdbx_seq_one_letter_code
_entity_poly.pdbx_strand_id
1 'polypeptide(L)'
;MLWALWRQKRSKHAARLALCQFYTGSRPRTVARTTWDRRDDGPWVDLEQGIWWRAGENELETVKARRPHAIPDRLAAHLRRWKRVHGGKYIAETARDPGQPIWDIGKALEGAAKRAGVKRITPA
;
A
#
# COMPACT_ATOMS: atom_id res chain seq x y z
N MET A 1 -2.29 -9.59 13.66
CA MET A 1 -2.78 -8.33 13.06
C MET A 1 -3.13 -8.42 11.57
N LEU A 2 -2.17 -8.62 10.67
CA LEU A 2 -2.44 -8.68 9.20
C LEU A 2 -3.53 -9.69 8.82
N TRP A 3 -3.50 -10.88 9.43
CA TRP A 3 -4.53 -11.90 9.22
C TRP A 3 -5.94 -11.45 9.65
N ALA A 4 -6.05 -10.71 10.76
CA ALA A 4 -7.32 -10.19 11.26
C ALA A 4 -7.90 -9.06 10.38
N LEU A 5 -7.05 -8.34 9.64
CA LEU A 5 -7.47 -7.42 8.58
C LEU A 5 -7.94 -8.18 7.33
N TRP A 6 -7.16 -9.19 6.92
CA TRP A 6 -7.41 -9.94 5.68
C TRP A 6 -8.72 -10.74 5.69
N ARG A 7 -9.06 -11.36 6.84
CA ARG A 7 -10.29 -12.15 6.98
C ARG A 7 -11.57 -11.35 6.79
N GLN A 8 -11.53 -10.04 7.01
CA GLN A 8 -12.69 -9.18 6.90
C GLN A 8 -12.71 -8.51 5.52
N LYS A 9 -13.76 -8.79 4.72
CA LYS A 9 -13.90 -8.27 3.35
C LYS A 9 -13.73 -6.74 3.29
N ARG A 10 -14.29 -6.03 4.28
CA ARG A 10 -14.25 -4.57 4.38
C ARG A 10 -12.87 -3.99 4.72
N SER A 11 -11.91 -4.78 5.24
CA SER A 11 -10.56 -4.29 5.61
C SER A 11 -9.43 -4.91 4.79
N LYS A 12 -9.71 -5.61 3.69
CA LYS A 12 -8.67 -6.17 2.81
C LYS A 12 -7.75 -5.09 2.24
N HIS A 13 -8.28 -3.91 1.91
CA HIS A 13 -7.47 -2.78 1.44
C HIS A 13 -6.45 -2.33 2.50
N ALA A 14 -6.86 -2.27 3.77
CA ALA A 14 -5.96 -1.98 4.89
C ALA A 14 -4.92 -3.09 5.11
N ALA A 15 -5.28 -4.37 4.88
CA ALA A 15 -4.31 -5.46 4.91
C ALA A 15 -3.23 -5.30 3.83
N ARG A 16 -3.62 -4.93 2.60
CA ARG A 16 -2.67 -4.69 1.50
C ARG A 16 -1.72 -3.54 1.82
N LEU A 17 -2.28 -2.41 2.26
CA LEU A 17 -1.50 -1.23 2.65
C LEU A 17 -0.53 -1.56 3.79
N ALA A 18 -1.00 -2.21 4.85
CA ALA A 18 -0.15 -2.63 5.98
C ALA A 18 0.96 -3.62 5.56
N LEU A 19 0.68 -4.55 4.66
CA LEU A 19 1.69 -5.49 4.14
C LEU A 19 2.79 -4.75 3.37
N CYS A 20 2.43 -3.81 2.50
CA CYS A 20 3.40 -2.99 1.78
C CYS A 20 4.28 -2.18 2.73
N GLN A 21 3.70 -1.58 3.77
CA GLN A 21 4.48 -0.84 4.78
C GLN A 21 5.45 -1.76 5.51
N PHE A 22 5.01 -2.97 5.89
CA PHE A 22 5.86 -3.95 6.57
C PHE A 22 7.09 -4.35 5.74
N TYR A 23 6.93 -4.54 4.43
CA TYR A 23 8.04 -4.96 3.56
C TYR A 23 8.96 -3.82 3.13
N THR A 24 8.48 -2.58 3.08
CA THR A 24 9.24 -1.47 2.45
C THR A 24 9.60 -0.33 3.39
N GLY A 25 9.01 -0.31 4.60
CA GLY A 25 9.11 0.83 5.52
C GLY A 25 8.54 2.13 4.94
N SER A 26 7.80 2.07 3.84
CA SER A 26 7.24 3.26 3.20
C SER A 26 6.10 3.83 4.02
N ARG A 27 6.00 5.16 4.08
CA ARG A 27 4.95 5.87 4.81
C ARG A 27 3.56 5.47 4.29
N PRO A 28 2.52 5.45 5.14
CA PRO A 28 1.17 5.05 4.73
C PRO A 28 0.67 5.83 3.51
N ARG A 29 0.91 7.15 3.47
CA ARG A 29 0.52 8.03 2.36
C ARG A 29 1.23 7.70 1.04
N THR A 30 2.50 7.29 1.08
CA THR A 30 3.24 6.87 -0.12
C THR A 30 2.62 5.60 -0.68
N VAL A 31 2.38 4.60 0.18
CA VAL A 31 1.75 3.34 -0.23
C VAL A 31 0.34 3.59 -0.78
N ALA A 32 -0.47 4.38 -0.08
CA ALA A 32 -1.85 4.68 -0.49
C ALA A 32 -1.95 5.40 -1.84
N ARG A 33 -0.98 6.24 -2.19
CA ARG A 33 -0.95 6.97 -3.48
C ARG A 33 -0.23 6.20 -4.59
N THR A 34 0.33 5.02 -4.32
CA THR A 34 1.10 4.27 -5.31
C THR A 34 0.17 3.64 -6.35
N THR A 35 0.45 3.89 -7.63
CA THR A 35 -0.30 3.34 -8.77
C THR A 35 0.40 2.17 -9.43
N TRP A 36 -0.35 1.39 -10.22
CA TRP A 36 0.23 0.35 -11.07
C TRP A 36 0.92 0.91 -12.31
N ASP A 37 0.40 2.03 -12.82
CA ASP A 37 0.90 2.68 -14.03
C ASP A 37 1.84 3.83 -13.65
N ARG A 38 2.82 4.09 -14.53
CA ARG A 38 3.75 5.20 -14.37
C ARG A 38 2.99 6.51 -14.29
N ARG A 39 3.42 7.36 -13.36
CA ARG A 39 2.94 8.73 -13.20
C ARG A 39 4.08 9.64 -12.77
N ASP A 40 3.97 10.89 -13.14
CA ASP A 40 4.93 11.96 -12.90
C ASP A 40 4.64 12.72 -11.60
N ASP A 41 3.40 12.73 -11.13
CA ASP A 41 2.92 13.47 -9.96
C ASP A 41 2.79 12.61 -8.69
N GLY A 42 3.34 11.39 -8.69
CA GLY A 42 3.16 10.45 -7.59
C GLY A 42 3.98 9.16 -7.67
N PRO A 43 3.94 8.34 -6.60
CA PRO A 43 4.60 7.04 -6.60
C PRO A 43 3.90 6.02 -7.51
N TRP A 44 4.67 5.09 -8.05
CA TRP A 44 4.18 3.98 -8.88
C TRP A 44 5.09 2.74 -8.75
N VAL A 45 4.62 1.58 -9.22
CA VAL A 45 5.41 0.33 -9.24
C VAL A 45 5.69 -0.14 -10.67
N ASP A 46 6.95 -0.43 -10.93
CA ASP A 46 7.39 -1.17 -12.11
C ASP A 46 7.52 -2.66 -11.72
N LEU A 47 6.55 -3.49 -12.12
CA LEU A 47 6.59 -4.92 -11.81
C LEU A 47 7.47 -5.72 -12.77
N GLU A 48 7.84 -5.14 -13.91
CA GLU A 48 8.71 -5.75 -14.91
C GLU A 48 10.16 -5.60 -14.47
N GLN A 49 10.57 -4.38 -14.13
CA GLN A 49 11.90 -4.09 -13.60
C GLN A 49 12.03 -4.42 -12.10
N GLY A 50 10.90 -4.61 -11.40
CA GLY A 50 10.89 -4.88 -9.97
C GLY A 50 11.28 -3.67 -9.12
N ILE A 51 10.91 -2.46 -9.55
CA ILE A 51 11.26 -1.20 -8.88
C ILE A 51 10.01 -0.52 -8.34
N TRP A 52 10.06 -0.04 -7.10
CA TRP A 52 9.05 0.87 -6.56
C TRP A 52 9.58 2.29 -6.61
N TRP A 53 8.98 3.11 -7.48
CA TRP A 53 9.21 4.55 -7.56
C TRP A 53 8.36 5.25 -6.51
N ARG A 54 9.00 5.74 -5.44
CA ARG A 54 8.28 6.29 -4.26
C ARG A 54 7.98 7.78 -4.35
N ALA A 55 8.38 8.43 -5.42
CA ALA A 55 7.99 9.76 -5.83
C ALA A 55 7.87 9.81 -7.36
N GLY A 56 7.02 10.71 -7.84
CA GLY A 56 7.00 11.07 -9.25
C GLY A 56 8.08 12.11 -9.58
N GLU A 57 8.45 12.20 -10.85
CA GLU A 57 9.49 13.13 -11.35
C GLU A 57 9.11 14.60 -11.15
N ASN A 58 7.82 14.92 -11.20
CA ASN A 58 7.27 16.27 -11.02
C ASN A 58 6.92 16.58 -9.55
N GLU A 59 7.18 15.65 -8.61
CA GLU A 59 7.00 15.95 -7.19
C GLU A 59 8.18 16.77 -6.64
N LEU A 60 7.87 17.84 -5.90
CA LEU A 60 8.89 18.62 -5.19
C LEU A 60 9.69 17.72 -4.24
N GLU A 61 11.01 17.68 -4.45
CA GLU A 61 11.90 16.98 -3.55
C GLU A 61 11.99 17.73 -2.21
N THR A 62 11.84 16.97 -1.12
CA THR A 62 11.95 17.51 0.24
C THR A 62 13.10 16.80 0.95
N VAL A 63 13.54 17.34 2.09
CA VAL A 63 14.54 16.70 2.97
C VAL A 63 14.19 15.24 3.28
N LYS A 64 12.91 14.91 3.33
CA LYS A 64 12.39 13.55 3.51
C LYS A 64 12.23 12.80 2.17
N ALA A 65 13.30 12.78 1.39
CA ALA A 65 13.35 12.23 0.03
C ALA A 65 12.81 10.79 -0.03
N ARG A 66 12.01 10.50 -1.06
CA ARG A 66 11.35 9.21 -1.27
C ARG A 66 12.02 8.47 -2.44
N ARG A 67 13.28 8.10 -2.24
CA ARG A 67 14.10 7.42 -3.27
C ARG A 67 13.48 6.09 -3.68
N PRO A 68 13.60 5.69 -4.97
CA PRO A 68 13.15 4.39 -5.42
C PRO A 68 13.93 3.25 -4.75
N HIS A 69 13.35 2.05 -4.74
CA HIS A 69 14.03 0.84 -4.28
C HIS A 69 13.52 -0.40 -5.01
N ALA A 70 14.29 -1.49 -4.98
CA ALA A 70 13.85 -2.78 -5.47
C ALA A 70 12.67 -3.32 -4.64
N ILE A 71 11.67 -3.90 -5.30
CA ILE A 71 10.52 -4.53 -4.65
C ILE A 71 10.98 -5.85 -4.02
N PRO A 72 10.79 -6.07 -2.71
CA PRO A 72 11.12 -7.34 -2.09
C PRO A 72 10.36 -8.51 -2.75
N ASP A 73 11.01 -9.64 -3.01
CA ASP A 73 10.44 -10.75 -3.81
C ASP A 73 9.07 -11.23 -3.33
N ARG A 74 8.90 -11.38 -2.00
CA ARG A 74 7.63 -11.78 -1.40
C ARG A 74 6.54 -10.74 -1.67
N LEU A 75 6.87 -9.46 -1.63
CA LEU A 75 5.95 -8.38 -1.96
C LEU A 75 5.64 -8.35 -3.46
N ALA A 76 6.63 -8.59 -4.33
CA ALA A 76 6.45 -8.65 -5.77
C ALA A 76 5.42 -9.73 -6.17
N ALA A 77 5.48 -10.91 -5.54
CA ALA A 77 4.49 -11.98 -5.75
C ALA A 77 3.06 -11.53 -5.35
N HIS A 78 2.92 -10.82 -4.23
CA HIS A 78 1.63 -10.25 -3.82
C HIS A 78 1.12 -9.19 -4.80
N LEU A 79 1.99 -8.27 -5.21
CA LEU A 79 1.64 -7.19 -6.14
C LEU A 79 1.21 -7.74 -7.50
N ARG A 80 1.94 -8.69 -8.09
CA ARG A 80 1.54 -9.36 -9.35
C ARG A 80 0.18 -10.03 -9.22
N ARG A 81 -0.06 -10.75 -8.12
CA ARG A 81 -1.36 -11.38 -7.84
C ARG A 81 -2.46 -10.32 -7.73
N TRP A 82 -2.20 -9.22 -7.04
CA TRP A 82 -3.21 -8.17 -6.86
C TRP A 82 -3.51 -7.45 -8.17
N LYS A 83 -2.51 -7.07 -8.98
CA LYS A 83 -2.72 -6.45 -10.30
C LYS A 83 -3.61 -7.32 -11.20
N ARG A 84 -3.41 -8.65 -11.17
CA ARG A 84 -4.23 -9.61 -11.93
C ARG A 84 -5.67 -9.72 -11.45
N VAL A 85 -5.92 -9.62 -10.14
CA VAL A 85 -7.25 -9.84 -9.53
C VAL A 85 -8.01 -8.54 -9.28
N HIS A 86 -7.29 -7.42 -9.18
CA HIS A 86 -7.77 -6.11 -8.81
C HIS A 86 -7.11 -5.09 -9.75
N GLY A 87 -7.68 -4.93 -10.94
CA GLY A 87 -7.25 -3.96 -11.97
C GLY A 87 -7.63 -2.51 -11.66
N GLY A 88 -7.57 -2.14 -10.38
CA GLY A 88 -7.79 -0.76 -9.92
C GLY A 88 -6.67 0.18 -10.35
N LYS A 89 -6.77 1.47 -10.00
CA LYS A 89 -5.70 2.45 -10.29
C LYS A 89 -4.55 2.34 -9.29
N TYR A 90 -4.87 2.11 -8.02
CA TYR A 90 -3.91 2.07 -6.93
C TYR A 90 -3.57 0.64 -6.51
N ILE A 91 -2.34 0.44 -6.02
CA ILE A 91 -1.90 -0.88 -5.54
C ILE A 91 -2.70 -1.37 -4.32
N ALA A 92 -3.26 -0.42 -3.58
CA ALA A 92 -4.18 -0.64 -2.49
C ALA A 92 -5.31 0.38 -2.59
N GLU A 93 -6.49 -0.09 -2.97
CA GLU A 93 -7.74 0.67 -2.98
C GLU A 93 -8.89 -0.15 -2.39
N THR A 94 -9.98 0.54 -2.04
CA THR A 94 -11.20 -0.09 -1.53
C THR A 94 -12.06 -0.58 -2.69
N ALA A 95 -12.65 -1.77 -2.56
CA ALA A 95 -13.57 -2.29 -3.58
C ALA A 95 -14.89 -1.51 -3.67
N ARG A 96 -15.20 -0.66 -2.68
CA ARG A 96 -16.42 0.15 -2.66
C ARG A 96 -16.31 1.42 -3.51
N ASP A 97 -15.10 1.97 -3.61
CA ASP A 97 -14.81 3.26 -4.24
C ASP A 97 -13.45 3.14 -4.94
N PRO A 98 -13.41 2.43 -6.09
CA PRO A 98 -12.19 2.19 -6.83
C PRO A 98 -11.68 3.49 -7.48
N GLY A 99 -10.38 3.55 -7.78
CA GLY A 99 -9.80 4.73 -8.43
C GLY A 99 -9.49 5.90 -7.49
N GLN A 100 -9.70 5.74 -6.19
CA GLN A 100 -9.27 6.68 -5.16
C GLN A 100 -8.18 6.09 -4.24
N PRO A 101 -7.23 6.90 -3.76
CA PRO A 101 -6.26 6.46 -2.78
C PRO A 101 -6.94 6.23 -1.43
N ILE A 102 -6.35 5.34 -0.61
CA ILE A 102 -6.82 5.11 0.76
C ILE A 102 -6.44 6.31 1.63
N TRP A 103 -7.43 7.01 2.18
CA TRP A 103 -7.21 8.17 3.05
C TRP A 103 -6.80 7.79 4.49
N ASP A 104 -7.52 6.82 5.08
CA ASP A 104 -7.29 6.38 6.45
C ASP A 104 -7.59 4.88 6.60
N ILE A 105 -6.80 4.21 7.44
CA ILE A 105 -6.98 2.81 7.83
C ILE A 105 -7.10 2.63 9.36
N GLY A 106 -7.16 3.72 10.13
CA GLY A 106 -7.17 3.70 11.59
C GLY A 106 -8.28 2.82 12.17
N LYS A 107 -9.52 3.00 11.70
CA LYS A 107 -10.66 2.18 12.12
C LYS A 107 -10.48 0.70 11.77
N ALA A 108 -9.89 0.39 10.62
CA ALA A 108 -9.64 -0.99 10.21
C ALA A 108 -8.59 -1.65 11.11
N LEU A 109 -7.53 -0.91 11.46
CA LEU A 109 -6.48 -1.37 12.37
C LEU A 109 -7.00 -1.55 13.79
N GLU A 110 -7.78 -0.62 14.31
CA GLU A 110 -8.40 -0.73 15.64
C GLU A 110 -9.30 -1.98 15.72
N GLY A 111 -10.19 -2.17 14.74
CA GLY A 111 -11.02 -3.36 14.69
C GLY A 111 -10.20 -4.64 14.59
N ALA A 112 -9.10 -4.63 13.83
CA ALA A 112 -8.21 -5.79 13.72
C ALA A 112 -7.44 -6.07 15.02
N ALA A 113 -7.03 -5.04 15.75
CA ALA A 113 -6.36 -5.14 17.05
C ALA A 113 -7.28 -5.78 18.09
N LYS A 114 -8.52 -5.30 18.17
CA LYS A 114 -9.57 -5.87 19.03
C LYS A 114 -9.79 -7.36 18.72
N ARG A 115 -9.93 -7.73 17.43
CA ARG A 115 -10.12 -9.12 17.02
C ARG A 115 -8.91 -10.02 17.27
N ALA A 116 -7.70 -9.45 17.23
CA ALA A 116 -6.47 -10.17 17.45
C ALA A 116 -6.06 -10.23 18.93
N GLY A 117 -6.77 -9.55 19.84
CA GLY A 117 -6.42 -9.50 21.26
C GLY A 117 -5.10 -8.78 21.54
N VAL A 118 -4.69 -7.85 20.68
CA VAL A 118 -3.41 -7.12 20.83
C VAL A 118 -3.63 -5.63 20.94
N LYS A 119 -2.68 -4.93 21.59
CA LYS A 119 -2.65 -3.46 21.59
C LYS A 119 -2.53 -2.94 20.15
N ARG A 120 -3.27 -1.88 19.85
CA ARG A 120 -3.24 -1.25 18.52
C ARG A 120 -1.82 -0.79 18.18
N ILE A 121 -1.34 -1.24 17.04
CA ILE A 121 -0.11 -0.75 16.41
C ILE A 121 -0.51 0.27 15.36
N THR A 122 0.03 1.49 15.47
CA THR A 122 -0.11 2.53 14.45
C THR A 122 1.11 2.45 13.54
N PRO A 123 0.94 2.31 12.22
CA PRO A 123 2.06 2.48 11.29
C PRO A 123 2.61 3.90 11.45
N ALA A 124 3.91 4.01 11.73
CA ALA A 124 4.60 5.29 11.91
C ALA A 124 4.68 6.10 10.61
#